data_AF-A0A7S3X8W3-F1
#
_entry.id   AF-A0A7S3X8W3-F1
#
_cell.length_a   1.000
_cell.length_b   1.000
_cell.length_c   1.000
_cell.angle_alpha   90.00
_cell.angle_beta   90.00
_cell.angle_gamma   90.00
#
_symmetry.space_group_name_H-M   'P 1'
#
loop_
_entity.id
_entity.type
_entity.pdbx_description
1 polymer ?
#
loop_
_entity_poly.entity_id
_entity_poly.type
_entity_poly.pdbx_seq_one_letter_code
_entity_poly.pdbx_strand_id
1 'polypeptide(L)'
;EILTDGGHDLEECARVSELVFRTVMQAMLDQGLIIEGTLLKPNMVTAGATCADQGSPEKIAWYTVRTLSRSIVPALPGVVFLSGGQSEESASLNLNAMNKLQNIQRPWALTFSYGRALQQSVLKAWKGSADNVAAAQASLLERAQANGSAAKGEYQGGSGDTASTYVANYSY
;
A
#
# COMPACT_ATOMS: atom_id res chain seq x y z
N GLU A 1 -2.23 -0.09 11.54
CA GLU A 1 -2.30 0.91 10.44
C GLU A 1 -2.29 2.29 11.06
N ILE A 2 -1.62 3.24 10.40
CA ILE A 2 -1.74 4.67 10.69
C ILE A 2 -2.71 5.24 9.65
N LEU A 3 -3.79 5.87 10.11
CA LEU A 3 -4.82 6.42 9.24
C LEU A 3 -4.33 7.69 8.53
N THR A 4 -4.85 7.94 7.33
CA THR A 4 -4.50 9.11 6.50
C THR A 4 -5.29 10.36 6.85
N ASP A 5 -6.18 10.33 7.83
CA ASP A 5 -7.01 11.47 8.20
C ASP A 5 -6.16 12.70 8.58
N GLY A 6 -6.59 13.88 8.10
CA GLY A 6 -5.96 15.17 8.39
C GLY A 6 -5.09 15.75 7.28
N GLY A 7 -4.45 16.88 7.57
CA GLY A 7 -3.66 17.68 6.63
C GLY A 7 -2.14 17.59 6.84
N HIS A 8 -1.66 16.53 7.48
CA HIS A 8 -0.22 16.32 7.72
C HIS A 8 0.52 16.05 6.40
N ASP A 9 1.80 16.39 6.34
CA ASP A 9 2.65 16.14 5.18
C ASP A 9 3.26 14.72 5.21
N LEU A 10 4.01 14.39 4.16
CA LEU A 10 4.69 13.10 4.01
C LEU A 10 5.74 12.88 5.10
N GLU A 11 6.45 13.94 5.47
CA GLU A 11 7.50 13.95 6.47
C GLU A 11 6.96 13.55 7.85
N GLU A 12 5.82 14.12 8.24
CA GLU A 12 5.15 13.79 9.50
C GLU A 12 4.61 12.35 9.49
N CYS A 13 3.99 11.91 8.40
CA CYS A 13 3.57 10.52 8.24
C CYS A 13 4.77 9.56 8.34
N ALA A 14 5.92 9.92 7.74
CA ALA A 14 7.14 9.13 7.82
C ALA A 14 7.67 9.05 9.26
N ARG A 15 7.67 10.16 9.99
CA ARG A 15 8.14 10.25 11.38
C ARG A 15 7.29 9.38 12.31
N VAL A 16 5.97 9.47 12.20
CA VAL A 16 5.04 8.65 12.99
C VAL A 16 5.15 7.18 12.60
N SER A 17 5.24 6.89 11.30
CA SER A 17 5.41 5.52 10.79
C SER A 17 6.70 4.86 11.30
N GLU A 18 7.83 5.58 11.30
CA GLU A 18 9.10 5.06 11.80
C GLU A 18 9.01 4.72 13.30
N LEU A 19 8.38 5.59 14.11
CA LEU A 19 8.14 5.34 15.52
C LEU A 19 7.22 4.12 15.76
N VAL A 20 6.13 4.00 15.02
CA VAL A 20 5.19 2.88 15.19
C VAL A 20 5.83 1.58 14.73
N PHE A 21 6.44 1.55 13.54
CA PHE A 21 7.01 0.33 12.96
C PHE A 21 8.14 -0.22 13.81
N ARG A 22 9.06 0.63 14.30
CA ARG A 22 10.14 0.18 15.19
C ARG A 22 9.60 -0.36 16.51
N THR A 23 8.53 0.25 17.05
CA THR A 23 7.93 -0.17 18.33
C THR A 23 7.24 -1.52 18.19
N VAL A 24 6.51 -1.73 17.10
CA VAL A 24 5.93 -3.05 16.78
C VAL A 24 7.02 -4.09 16.56
N MET A 25 8.07 -3.76 15.81
CA MET A 25 9.17 -4.69 15.55
C MET A 25 9.89 -5.10 16.84
N GLN A 26 10.17 -4.13 17.72
CA GLN A 26 10.75 -4.39 19.04
C GLN A 26 9.85 -5.32 19.86
N ALA A 27 8.56 -5.04 19.93
CA ALA A 27 7.61 -5.88 20.65
C ALA A 27 7.58 -7.33 20.11
N MET A 28 7.62 -7.51 18.78
CA MET A 28 7.69 -8.86 18.19
C MET A 28 8.97 -9.61 18.59
N LEU A 29 10.12 -8.91 18.63
CA LEU A 29 11.39 -9.50 19.06
C LEU A 29 11.39 -9.83 20.56
N ASP A 30 10.88 -8.93 21.41
CA ASP A 30 10.80 -9.13 22.87
C ASP A 30 9.91 -10.30 23.25
N GLN A 31 8.86 -10.55 22.46
CA GLN A 31 7.95 -11.69 22.63
C GLN A 31 8.48 -12.99 22.00
N GLY A 32 9.67 -12.97 21.37
CA GLY A 32 10.29 -14.15 20.79
C GLY A 32 9.55 -14.72 19.58
N LEU A 33 8.86 -13.88 18.78
CA LEU A 33 8.21 -14.33 17.55
C LEU A 33 9.26 -14.80 16.53
N ILE A 34 8.91 -15.85 15.77
CA ILE A 34 9.67 -16.30 14.60
C ILE A 34 9.40 -15.32 13.46
N ILE A 35 10.26 -14.33 13.28
CA ILE A 35 10.04 -13.21 12.34
C ILE A 35 9.93 -13.71 10.89
N GLU A 36 10.67 -14.76 10.53
CA GLU A 36 10.65 -15.43 9.24
C GLU A 36 9.27 -16.00 8.88
N GLY A 37 8.44 -16.29 9.89
CA GLY A 37 7.06 -16.79 9.74
C GLY A 37 6.00 -15.70 9.76
N THR A 38 6.38 -14.42 9.75
CA THR A 38 5.46 -13.28 9.83
C THR A 38 5.42 -12.46 8.55
N LEU A 39 4.37 -11.65 8.38
CA LEU A 39 4.29 -10.62 7.35
C LEU A 39 3.89 -9.31 8.01
N LEU A 40 4.40 -8.20 7.48
CA LEU A 40 3.98 -6.87 7.90
C LEU A 40 2.95 -6.32 6.91
N LYS A 41 1.79 -5.86 7.40
CA LYS A 41 0.79 -5.11 6.61
C LYS A 41 0.72 -3.66 7.08
N PRO A 42 1.62 -2.77 6.61
CA PRO A 42 1.63 -1.37 6.99
C PRO A 42 0.85 -0.51 5.98
N ASN A 43 0.54 0.72 6.37
CA ASN A 43 0.23 1.79 5.43
C ASN A 43 1.49 2.15 4.61
N MET A 44 1.28 2.66 3.39
CA MET A 44 2.33 3.43 2.72
C MET A 44 2.52 4.76 3.45
N VAL A 45 3.68 5.38 3.30
CA VAL A 45 3.93 6.73 3.81
C VAL A 45 3.40 7.72 2.79
N THR A 46 2.21 8.26 3.06
CA THR A 46 1.50 9.24 2.22
C THR A 46 1.25 10.52 3.01
N ALA A 47 1.00 11.63 2.32
CA ALA A 47 0.43 12.80 2.96
C ALA A 47 -0.98 12.50 3.48
N GLY A 48 -1.47 13.33 4.39
CA GLY A 48 -2.85 13.25 4.88
C GLY A 48 -3.86 13.53 3.77
N ALA A 49 -5.07 12.98 3.90
CA ALA A 49 -6.12 13.04 2.89
C ALA A 49 -6.57 14.47 2.53
N THR A 50 -6.36 15.43 3.43
CA THR A 50 -6.67 16.86 3.18
C THR A 50 -5.41 17.72 2.98
N CYS A 51 -4.23 17.10 2.86
CA CYS A 51 -3.00 17.82 2.56
C CYS A 51 -3.03 18.35 1.11
N ALA A 52 -2.56 19.58 0.90
CA ALA A 52 -2.53 20.17 -0.43
C ALA A 52 -1.52 19.49 -1.37
N ASP A 53 -0.37 19.06 -0.84
CA ASP A 53 0.63 18.26 -1.56
C ASP A 53 0.47 16.78 -1.22
N GLN A 54 -0.14 16.02 -2.13
CA GLN A 54 -0.29 14.57 -1.98
C GLN A 54 1.01 13.80 -2.28
N GLY A 55 2.01 14.46 -2.87
CA GLY A 55 3.26 13.85 -3.33
C GLY A 55 3.12 13.02 -4.60
N SER A 56 4.25 12.81 -5.29
CA SER A 56 4.33 11.88 -6.41
C SER A 56 4.53 10.44 -5.94
N PRO A 57 4.24 9.42 -6.78
CA PRO A 57 4.54 8.02 -6.46
C PRO A 57 6.00 7.78 -6.07
N GLU A 58 6.94 8.48 -6.70
CA GLU A 58 8.37 8.37 -6.40
C GLU A 58 8.71 8.94 -5.02
N LYS A 59 8.09 10.07 -4.63
CA LYS A 59 8.25 10.66 -3.30
C LYS A 59 7.68 9.72 -2.23
N ILE A 60 6.45 9.22 -2.44
CA ILE A 60 5.80 8.23 -1.56
C ILE A 60 6.68 6.98 -1.43
N ALA A 61 7.19 6.46 -2.55
CA ALA A 61 8.04 5.28 -2.58
C ALA A 61 9.31 5.48 -1.76
N TRP A 62 10.01 6.60 -1.97
CA TRP A 62 11.24 6.90 -1.23
C TRP A 62 10.99 6.98 0.28
N TYR A 63 9.98 7.73 0.71
CA TYR A 63 9.64 7.86 2.12
C TYR A 63 9.23 6.51 2.73
N THR A 64 8.40 5.74 2.03
CA THR A 64 7.93 4.44 2.51
C THR A 64 9.08 3.45 2.69
N VAL A 65 9.90 3.27 1.66
CA VAL A 65 11.00 2.31 1.69
C VAL A 65 12.09 2.72 2.68
N ARG A 66 12.41 4.03 2.76
CA ARG A 66 13.34 4.55 3.77
C ARG A 66 12.86 4.28 5.19
N THR A 67 11.59 4.54 5.48
CA THR A 67 11.01 4.31 6.80
C THR A 67 11.04 2.82 7.18
N LEU A 68 10.72 1.91 6.25
CA LEU A 68 10.86 0.47 6.46
C LEU A 68 12.32 0.06 6.70
N SER A 69 13.25 0.56 5.88
CA SER A 69 14.69 0.26 5.98
C SER A 69 15.28 0.64 7.34
N ARG A 70 14.73 1.68 8.00
CA ARG A 70 15.14 2.11 9.34
C ARG A 70 14.49 1.34 10.49
N SER A 71 13.41 0.61 10.24
CA SER A 71 12.51 0.12 11.31
C SER A 71 12.32 -1.39 11.34
N ILE A 72 12.46 -2.05 10.20
CA ILE A 72 12.15 -3.48 10.04
C ILE A 72 13.45 -4.26 9.89
N VAL A 73 13.52 -5.45 10.46
CA VAL A 73 14.70 -6.33 10.38
C VAL A 73 14.68 -7.17 9.09
N PRO A 74 15.83 -7.47 8.47
CA PRO A 74 15.90 -8.26 7.23
C PRO A 74 15.30 -9.68 7.32
N ALA A 75 15.13 -10.24 8.52
CA ALA A 75 14.56 -11.58 8.71
C ALA A 75 13.08 -11.69 8.31
N LEU A 76 12.34 -10.57 8.25
CA LEU A 76 10.97 -10.59 7.72
C LEU A 76 11.01 -11.07 6.25
N PRO A 77 10.08 -11.90 5.77
CA PRO A 77 10.06 -12.31 4.37
C PRO A 77 9.42 -11.26 3.44
N GLY A 78 8.43 -10.51 3.93
CA GLY A 78 7.67 -9.61 3.06
C GLY A 78 6.79 -8.59 3.77
N VAL A 79 6.56 -7.50 3.05
CA VAL A 79 5.68 -6.40 3.41
C VAL A 79 4.51 -6.38 2.42
N VAL A 80 3.29 -6.50 2.92
CA VAL A 80 2.05 -6.59 2.14
C VAL A 80 1.19 -5.36 2.38
N PHE A 81 1.40 -4.29 1.62
CA PHE A 81 0.78 -2.99 1.89
C PHE A 81 -0.74 -3.05 1.85
N LEU A 82 -1.39 -2.36 2.79
CA LEU A 82 -2.80 -2.00 2.66
C LEU A 82 -2.94 -0.82 1.69
N SER A 83 -4.08 -0.74 0.99
CA SER A 83 -4.34 0.37 0.08
C SER A 83 -4.84 1.63 0.81
N GLY A 84 -5.41 1.48 2.00
CA GLY A 84 -6.06 2.58 2.72
C GLY A 84 -7.18 3.18 1.87
N GLY A 85 -7.25 4.52 1.83
CA GLY A 85 -8.16 5.29 0.99
C GLY A 85 -7.66 5.60 -0.43
N GLN A 86 -6.55 5.01 -0.86
CA GLN A 86 -6.04 5.22 -2.22
C GLN A 86 -7.06 4.75 -3.28
N SER A 87 -7.02 5.38 -4.45
CA SER A 87 -7.68 4.85 -5.63
C SER A 87 -7.04 3.53 -6.06
N GLU A 88 -7.70 2.78 -6.95
CA GLU A 88 -7.10 1.56 -7.47
C GLU A 88 -5.77 1.88 -8.17
N GLU A 89 -5.76 2.89 -9.04
CA GLU A 89 -4.59 3.24 -9.84
C GLU A 89 -3.44 3.78 -8.99
N SER A 90 -3.72 4.69 -8.05
CA SER A 90 -2.67 5.24 -7.17
C SER A 90 -1.99 4.15 -6.34
N ALA A 91 -2.75 3.17 -5.84
CA ALA A 91 -2.19 2.06 -5.08
C ALA A 91 -1.24 1.18 -5.93
N SER A 92 -1.52 0.99 -7.22
CA SER A 92 -0.63 0.28 -8.14
C SER A 92 0.60 1.12 -8.50
N LEU A 93 0.44 2.40 -8.80
CA LEU A 93 1.55 3.29 -9.14
C LEU A 93 2.54 3.45 -7.99
N ASN A 94 2.05 3.63 -6.76
CA ASN A 94 2.89 3.74 -5.57
C ASN A 94 3.67 2.46 -5.28
N LEU A 95 3.01 1.30 -5.37
CA LEU A 95 3.68 0.00 -5.22
C LEU A 95 4.75 -0.23 -6.30
N ASN A 96 4.45 0.16 -7.54
CA ASN A 96 5.37 0.06 -8.66
C ASN A 96 6.61 0.94 -8.45
N ALA A 97 6.40 2.20 -8.05
CA ALA A 97 7.50 3.11 -7.75
C ALA A 97 8.38 2.58 -6.61
N MET A 98 7.78 1.99 -5.57
CA MET A 98 8.51 1.33 -4.49
C MET A 98 9.41 0.21 -4.97
N ASN A 99 8.96 -0.63 -5.90
CA ASN A 99 9.75 -1.73 -6.44
C ASN A 99 10.79 -1.28 -7.49
N LYS A 100 10.62 -0.10 -8.10
CA LYS A 100 11.59 0.47 -9.05
C LYS A 100 12.81 1.13 -8.41
N LEU A 101 12.76 1.55 -7.13
CA LEU A 101 13.93 2.18 -6.48
C LEU A 101 15.16 1.27 -6.57
N GLN A 102 16.34 1.84 -6.82
CA GLN A 102 17.61 1.10 -6.93
C GLN A 102 18.65 1.54 -5.89
N ASN A 103 18.44 2.71 -5.28
CA ASN A 103 19.40 3.39 -4.42
C ASN A 103 19.20 3.10 -2.92
N ILE A 104 18.33 2.14 -2.56
CA ILE A 104 18.07 1.75 -1.18
C ILE A 104 17.86 0.24 -1.10
N GLN A 105 18.45 -0.39 -0.10
CA GLN A 105 18.31 -1.82 0.14
C GLN A 105 16.89 -2.14 0.61
N ARG A 106 16.33 -3.19 0.02
CA ARG A 106 15.01 -3.74 0.34
C ARG A 106 15.17 -5.26 0.47
N PRO A 107 15.56 -5.76 1.66
CA PRO A 107 15.75 -7.19 1.86
C PRO A 107 14.42 -7.97 1.89
N TRP A 108 13.28 -7.27 1.87
CA TRP A 108 11.93 -7.82 1.90
C TRP A 108 11.27 -7.76 0.53
N ALA A 109 10.41 -8.74 0.22
CA ALA A 109 9.44 -8.58 -0.85
C ALA A 109 8.46 -7.44 -0.53
N LEU A 110 8.22 -6.52 -1.47
CA LEU A 110 7.21 -5.48 -1.36
C LEU A 110 6.03 -5.81 -2.28
N THR A 111 4.90 -6.17 -1.69
CA THR A 111 3.69 -6.56 -2.44
C THR A 111 2.43 -5.99 -1.77
N PHE A 112 1.25 -6.44 -2.18
CA PHE A 112 -0.04 -5.86 -1.82
C PHE A 112 -0.91 -6.82 -0.99
N SER A 113 -1.68 -6.24 -0.07
CA SER A 113 -2.83 -6.85 0.60
C SER A 113 -4.01 -5.89 0.51
N TYR A 114 -4.55 -5.77 -0.70
CA TYR A 114 -5.55 -4.76 -1.06
C TYR A 114 -6.97 -5.27 -0.93
N GLY A 115 -7.84 -4.40 -0.39
CA GLY A 115 -9.29 -4.56 -0.42
C GLY A 115 -9.88 -3.67 -1.51
N ARG A 116 -10.19 -2.42 -1.15
CA ARG A 116 -10.77 -1.40 -2.04
C ARG A 116 -10.01 -1.26 -3.37
N ALA A 117 -8.68 -1.19 -3.34
CA ALA A 117 -7.87 -1.04 -4.56
C ALA A 117 -7.88 -2.25 -5.53
N LEU A 118 -8.47 -3.39 -5.14
CA LEU A 118 -8.70 -4.56 -6.00
C LEU A 118 -10.18 -4.76 -6.37
N GLN A 119 -11.10 -4.13 -5.65
CA GLN A 119 -12.52 -4.49 -5.69
C GLN A 119 -13.44 -3.33 -6.09
N GLN A 120 -12.97 -2.09 -6.11
CA GLN A 120 -13.81 -0.92 -6.37
C GLN A 120 -14.46 -0.99 -7.76
N SER A 121 -13.69 -1.27 -8.80
CA SER A 121 -14.20 -1.46 -10.17
C SER A 121 -15.02 -2.74 -10.30
N VAL A 122 -14.63 -3.81 -9.60
CA VAL A 122 -15.33 -5.10 -9.57
C VAL A 122 -16.76 -4.92 -9.08
N LEU A 123 -16.93 -4.24 -7.94
CA LEU A 123 -18.25 -3.99 -7.35
C LEU A 123 -19.11 -3.08 -8.24
N LYS A 124 -18.50 -2.06 -8.87
CA LYS A 124 -19.17 -1.17 -9.84
C LYS A 124 -19.63 -1.90 -11.10
N ALA A 125 -18.86 -2.86 -11.59
CA ALA A 125 -19.22 -3.69 -12.73
C ALA A 125 -20.33 -4.70 -12.35
N TRP A 126 -20.19 -5.37 -11.21
CA TRP A 126 -21.11 -6.41 -10.77
C TRP A 126 -22.52 -5.89 -10.48
N LYS A 127 -22.64 -4.82 -9.69
CA LYS A 127 -23.92 -4.24 -9.23
C LYS A 127 -24.88 -5.25 -8.57
N GLY A 128 -24.36 -6.36 -8.04
CA GLY A 128 -25.17 -7.42 -7.44
C GLY A 128 -25.92 -8.30 -8.43
N SER A 129 -25.70 -8.15 -9.75
CA SER A 129 -26.41 -8.93 -10.78
C SER A 129 -25.61 -10.13 -11.25
N ALA A 130 -26.27 -11.29 -11.37
CA ALA A 130 -25.67 -12.52 -11.90
C ALA A 130 -25.22 -12.35 -13.37
N ASP A 131 -25.91 -11.53 -14.15
CA ASP A 131 -25.59 -11.28 -15.56
C ASP A 131 -24.24 -10.54 -15.73
N ASN A 132 -23.80 -9.83 -14.70
CA ASN A 132 -22.57 -9.02 -14.73
C ASN A 132 -21.35 -9.75 -14.18
N VAL A 133 -21.46 -11.02 -13.79
CA VAL A 133 -20.35 -11.77 -13.18
C VAL A 133 -19.11 -11.79 -14.07
N ALA A 134 -19.28 -12.02 -15.37
CA ALA A 134 -18.17 -12.05 -16.31
C ALA A 134 -17.45 -10.68 -16.42
N ALA A 135 -18.21 -9.59 -16.46
CA ALA A 135 -17.64 -8.24 -16.49
C ALA A 135 -16.88 -7.91 -15.18
N ALA A 136 -17.44 -8.30 -14.03
CA ALA A 136 -16.79 -8.11 -12.73
C ALA A 136 -15.50 -8.93 -12.59
N GLN A 137 -15.49 -10.17 -13.07
CA GLN A 137 -14.29 -11.02 -13.11
C GLN A 137 -13.20 -10.44 -14.03
N ALA A 138 -13.59 -9.88 -15.18
CA ALA A 138 -12.65 -9.20 -16.07
C ALA A 138 -11.98 -8.00 -15.38
N SER A 139 -12.75 -7.17 -14.67
CA SER A 139 -12.19 -6.06 -13.87
C SER A 139 -11.27 -6.57 -12.75
N LEU A 140 -11.63 -7.67 -12.07
CA LEU A 140 -10.77 -8.24 -11.03
C LEU A 140 -9.43 -8.71 -11.60
N LEU A 141 -9.46 -9.40 -12.74
CA LEU A 141 -8.25 -9.87 -13.41
C LEU A 141 -7.35 -8.72 -13.84
N GLU A 142 -7.93 -7.66 -14.40
CA GLU A 142 -7.22 -6.43 -14.78
C GLU A 142 -6.48 -5.83 -13.58
N ARG A 143 -7.17 -5.67 -12.44
CA ARG A 143 -6.57 -5.14 -11.21
C ARG A 143 -5.54 -6.07 -10.59
N ALA A 144 -5.76 -7.39 -10.65
CA ALA A 144 -4.80 -8.37 -10.17
C ALA A 144 -3.51 -8.36 -11.00
N GLN A 145 -3.62 -8.24 -12.33
CA GLN A 145 -2.48 -8.12 -13.24
C GLN A 145 -1.71 -6.80 -13.02
N ALA A 146 -2.42 -5.67 -12.90
CA ALA A 146 -1.80 -4.38 -12.63
C ALA A 146 -0.96 -4.41 -11.34
N ASN A 147 -1.54 -4.91 -10.24
CA ASN A 147 -0.84 -5.00 -8.95
C ASN A 147 0.26 -6.07 -8.96
N GLY A 148 0.08 -7.18 -9.69
CA GLY A 148 1.11 -8.19 -9.90
C GLY A 148 2.34 -7.64 -10.63
N SER A 149 2.14 -6.82 -11.67
CA SER A 149 3.22 -6.11 -12.36
C SER A 149 3.84 -5.02 -11.48
N ALA A 150 3.04 -4.32 -10.67
CA ALA A 150 3.55 -3.31 -9.74
C ALA A 150 4.45 -3.90 -8.65
N ALA A 151 4.13 -5.11 -8.15
CA ALA A 151 4.98 -5.85 -7.21
C ALA A 151 6.35 -6.23 -7.80
N LYS A 152 6.48 -6.21 -9.14
CA LYS A 152 7.75 -6.44 -9.86
C LYS A 152 8.43 -5.15 -10.32
N GLY A 153 7.79 -3.99 -10.14
CA GLY A 153 8.27 -2.73 -10.70
C GLY A 153 8.10 -2.62 -12.23
N GLU A 154 7.17 -3.37 -12.81
CA GLU A 154 6.96 -3.47 -14.26
C GLU A 154 5.65 -2.81 -14.72
N TYR A 155 4.85 -2.26 -13.81
CA TYR A 155 3.58 -1.63 -14.14
C TYR A 155 3.80 -0.31 -14.88
N GLN A 156 3.04 -0.11 -15.97
CA GLN A 156 3.14 1.05 -16.86
C GLN A 156 2.03 2.08 -16.65
N GLY A 157 1.08 1.82 -15.73
CA GLY A 157 -0.09 2.68 -15.51
C GLY A 157 -1.24 2.39 -16.49
N GLY A 158 -2.38 3.02 -16.23
CA GLY A 158 -3.52 3.10 -17.16
C GLY A 158 -4.66 2.11 -16.91
N SER A 159 -4.71 1.47 -15.76
CA SER A 159 -5.78 0.53 -15.38
C SER A 159 -6.49 0.96 -14.10
N GLY A 160 -7.76 0.60 -13.96
CA GLY A 160 -8.53 0.77 -12.72
C GLY A 160 -9.02 2.18 -12.43
N ASP A 161 -9.79 2.29 -11.36
CA ASP A 161 -10.41 3.53 -10.92
C ASP A 161 -9.38 4.49 -10.33
N THR A 162 -9.49 5.77 -10.71
CA THR A 162 -8.66 6.87 -10.22
C THR A 162 -9.30 7.64 -9.07
N ALA A 163 -10.58 7.39 -8.78
CA ALA A 163 -11.28 8.02 -7.66
C ALA A 163 -10.71 7.54 -6.32
N SER A 164 -10.39 8.50 -5.45
CA SER A 164 -10.03 8.19 -4.05
C SER A 164 -11.16 7.43 -3.38
N THR A 165 -10.77 6.45 -2.56
CA THR A 165 -11.71 5.64 -1.76
C THR A 165 -11.68 6.02 -0.29
N TYR A 166 -11.05 7.16 0.05
CA TYR A 166 -10.98 7.71 1.39
C TYR A 166 -12.37 7.98 1.97
N VAL A 167 -12.52 7.62 3.25
CA VAL A 167 -13.71 7.89 4.06
C VAL A 167 -13.20 8.49 5.36
N ALA A 168 -13.63 9.71 5.69
CA ALA A 168 -13.21 10.39 6.91
C ALA A 168 -13.69 9.62 8.16
N ASN A 169 -12.85 9.56 9.19
CA ASN A 169 -13.09 8.85 10.44
C ASN A 169 -13.46 7.37 10.22
N TYR A 170 -12.75 6.72 9.29
CA TYR A 170 -12.97 5.31 9.02
C TYR A 170 -12.78 4.45 10.28
N SER A 171 -13.74 3.57 10.55
CA SER A 171 -13.71 2.61 11.65
C SER A 171 -13.85 1.20 11.08
N TYR A 172 -13.07 0.27 11.61
CA TYR A 172 -12.99 -1.13 11.17
C TYR A 172 -14.10 -1.99 11.77
#